data_AF-A0A954RSD9-F1
#
_entry.id   AF-A0A954RSD9-F1
#
_cell.length_a   1.000
_cell.length_b   1.000
_cell.length_c   1.000
_cell.angle_alpha   90.00
_cell.angle_beta   90.00
_cell.angle_gamma   90.00
#
_symmetry.space_group_name_H-M   'P 1'
#
loop_
_entity.id
_entity.type
_entity.pdbx_description
1 polymer ?
#
loop_
_entity_poly.entity_id
_entity_poly.type
_entity_poly.pdbx_seq_one_letter_code
_entity_poly.pdbx_strand_id
1 'polypeptide(L)'
;MPTHRRRFLQSLSAGLMGTSLADVLAMEASSPALPKGAAKAKQVLVVYEEGGISQMDTWDPKPEAPLDHRTPYAPIATRVPGTR
;
A
#
# COMPACT_ATOMS: atom_id res chain seq x y z
N MET A 1 -37.45 -26.27 -9.12
CA MET A 1 -36.77 -26.17 -7.79
C MET A 1 -35.28 -25.91 -8.02
N PRO A 2 -34.63 -24.95 -7.33
CA PRO A 2 -33.35 -24.42 -7.77
C PRO A 2 -32.19 -25.35 -7.41
N THR A 3 -31.78 -26.21 -8.34
CA THR A 3 -30.60 -27.08 -8.22
C THR A 3 -29.30 -26.36 -8.61
N HIS A 4 -28.97 -25.22 -8.00
CA HIS A 4 -27.84 -24.44 -8.53
C HIS A 4 -26.78 -23.88 -7.57
N ARG A 5 -27.00 -23.77 -6.25
CA ARG A 5 -25.93 -23.26 -5.35
C ARG A 5 -24.78 -24.25 -5.16
N ARG A 6 -25.09 -25.50 -4.84
CA ARG A 6 -24.06 -26.55 -4.63
C ARG A 6 -23.28 -26.87 -5.91
N ARG A 7 -23.99 -26.99 -7.05
CA ARG A 7 -23.36 -27.17 -8.37
C ARG A 7 -22.47 -25.98 -8.75
N PHE A 8 -22.93 -24.75 -8.48
CA PHE A 8 -22.14 -23.54 -8.71
C PHE A 8 -20.87 -23.51 -7.86
N LEU A 9 -20.96 -23.83 -6.57
CA LEU A 9 -19.80 -23.91 -5.70
C LEU A 9 -18.82 -25.01 -6.12
N GLN A 10 -19.34 -26.16 -6.56
CA GLN A 10 -18.52 -27.27 -7.07
C GLN A 10 -17.76 -26.91 -8.35
N SER A 11 -18.41 -26.23 -9.31
CA SER A 11 -17.74 -25.74 -10.51
C SER A 11 -16.71 -24.65 -10.21
N LEU A 12 -16.99 -23.77 -9.25
CA LEU A 12 -16.06 -22.72 -8.82
C LEU A 12 -14.83 -23.33 -8.14
N SER A 13 -15.02 -24.29 -7.24
CA SER A 13 -13.90 -24.99 -6.59
C SER A 13 -13.05 -25.79 -7.58
N ALA A 14 -13.68 -26.42 -8.58
CA ALA A 14 -12.95 -27.14 -9.62
C ALA A 14 -12.10 -26.21 -10.51
N GLY A 15 -12.62 -25.00 -10.81
CA GLY A 15 -11.84 -23.97 -11.52
C GLY A 15 -10.67 -23.42 -10.70
N LEU A 16 -10.90 -23.12 -9.41
CA LEU A 16 -9.87 -22.57 -8.52
C LEU A 16 -8.78 -23.59 -8.14
N MET A 17 -9.13 -24.87 -7.99
CA MET A 17 -8.17 -25.94 -7.72
C MET A 17 -7.52 -26.48 -9.01
N GLY A 18 -8.09 -26.18 -10.18
CA GLY A 18 -7.58 -26.61 -11.48
C GLY A 18 -6.55 -25.66 -12.09
N THR A 19 -6.45 -24.41 -11.63
CA THR A 19 -5.41 -23.49 -12.10
C THR A 19 -4.13 -23.69 -11.31
N SER A 20 -3.09 -24.18 -11.97
CA SER A 20 -1.75 -24.24 -11.40
C SER A 20 -1.13 -22.84 -11.33
N LEU A 21 -0.11 -22.68 -10.51
CA LEU A 21 0.69 -21.45 -10.50
C LEU A 21 1.28 -21.14 -11.88
N ALA A 22 1.61 -22.16 -12.67
CA ALA A 22 2.12 -21.99 -14.03
C ALA A 22 1.07 -21.38 -14.96
N ASP A 23 -0.21 -21.77 -14.84
CA ASP A 23 -1.31 -21.19 -15.62
C ASP A 23 -1.52 -19.71 -15.26
N VAL A 24 -1.41 -19.38 -13.98
CA VAL A 24 -1.50 -17.99 -13.49
C VAL A 24 -0.37 -17.14 -14.07
N LEU A 25 0.87 -17.64 -14.03
CA LEU A 25 2.04 -16.94 -14.58
C LEU A 25 1.96 -16.80 -16.12
N ALA A 26 1.43 -17.80 -16.82
CA ALA A 26 1.22 -17.74 -18.26
C ALA A 26 0.15 -16.70 -18.64
N MET A 27 -0.94 -16.59 -17.85
CA MET A 27 -1.94 -15.55 -17.99
C MET A 27 -1.38 -14.15 -17.75
N GLU A 28 -0.54 -13.97 -16.72
CA GLU A 28 0.11 -12.70 -16.43
C GLU A 28 1.04 -12.27 -17.57
N ALA A 29 1.82 -13.21 -18.12
CA ALA A 29 2.69 -12.98 -19.27
C ALA A 29 1.90 -12.64 -20.56
N SER A 30 0.68 -13.14 -20.69
CA SER A 30 -0.22 -12.89 -21.84
C SER A 30 -1.05 -11.60 -21.69
N SER A 31 -1.02 -10.96 -20.52
CA SER A 31 -1.78 -9.75 -20.25
C SER A 31 -1.24 -8.60 -21.11
N PRO A 32 -2.11 -7.81 -21.78
CA PRO A 32 -1.65 -6.70 -22.60
C PRO A 32 -0.81 -5.76 -21.76
N ALA A 33 0.41 -5.48 -22.23
CA ALA A 33 1.31 -4.55 -21.58
C ALA A 33 0.56 -3.21 -21.37
N LEU A 34 0.50 -2.74 -20.13
CA LEU A 34 0.05 -1.38 -19.88
C LEU A 34 0.88 -0.44 -20.77
N PRO A 35 0.28 0.62 -21.32
CA PRO A 35 1.01 1.56 -22.17
C PRO A 35 2.29 2.00 -21.47
N LYS A 36 3.41 1.92 -22.20
CA LYS A 36 4.72 2.38 -21.72
C LYS A 36 4.57 3.83 -21.22
N GLY A 37 4.61 4.02 -19.89
CA GLY A 37 4.40 5.32 -19.26
C GLY A 37 3.24 5.40 -18.26
N ALA A 38 2.36 4.40 -18.19
CA ALA A 38 1.38 4.29 -17.10
C ALA A 38 2.06 3.77 -15.82
N ALA A 39 3.01 4.53 -15.29
CA ALA A 39 3.58 4.25 -13.98
C ALA A 39 2.49 4.45 -12.93
N LYS A 40 1.85 3.34 -12.51
CA LYS A 40 1.00 3.35 -11.33
C LYS A 40 1.90 3.61 -10.12
N ALA A 41 1.59 4.65 -9.34
CA ALA A 41 2.22 4.83 -8.05
C ALA A 41 2.06 3.54 -7.24
N LYS A 42 3.19 2.86 -6.93
CA LYS A 42 3.16 1.56 -6.23
C LYS A 42 2.60 1.71 -4.82
N GLN A 43 2.80 2.88 -4.21
CA GLN A 43 2.39 3.22 -2.85
C GLN A 43 2.01 4.70 -2.81
N VAL A 44 0.88 5.03 -2.16
CA VAL A 44 0.41 6.40 -1.95
C VAL A 44 0.11 6.55 -0.46
N LEU A 45 0.76 7.52 0.19
CA LEU A 45 0.43 7.92 1.55
C LEU A 45 -0.40 9.20 1.47
N VAL A 46 -1.64 9.15 1.96
CA VAL A 46 -2.50 10.31 2.08
C VAL A 46 -2.48 10.76 3.54
N VAL A 47 -1.99 11.97 3.77
CA VAL A 47 -1.99 12.62 5.08
C VAL A 47 -3.06 13.70 5.04
N TYR A 48 -4.09 13.58 5.87
CA TYR A 48 -5.19 14.53 5.93
C TYR A 48 -5.03 15.41 7.18
N GLU A 49 -4.59 16.64 6.94
CA GLU A 49 -4.34 17.63 8.00
C GLU A 49 -5.41 18.73 7.91
N GLU A 50 -6.43 18.63 8.76
CA GLU A 50 -7.45 19.67 8.88
C GLU A 50 -6.84 20.90 9.57
N GLY A 51 -6.62 21.97 8.80
CA GLY A 51 -5.95 23.19 9.29
C GLY A 51 -4.45 23.26 8.95
N GLY A 52 -3.91 22.27 8.24
CA GLY A 52 -2.52 22.25 7.79
C GLY A 52 -1.55 21.68 8.83
N ILE A 53 -0.32 21.41 8.38
CA ILE A 53 0.69 20.77 9.22
C ILE A 53 1.49 21.80 10.02
N SER A 54 1.74 21.49 11.29
CA SER A 54 2.59 22.31 12.15
C SER A 54 4.05 22.31 11.65
N GLN A 55 4.65 23.49 11.60
CA GLN A 55 6.06 23.64 11.21
C GLN A 55 6.99 22.90 12.17
N MET A 56 6.70 22.94 13.48
CA MET A 56 7.49 22.24 14.48
C MET A 56 7.36 20.72 14.32
N ASP A 57 6.22 20.22 13.87
CA ASP A 57 6.04 18.77 13.74
C ASP A 57 6.63 18.18 12.45
N THR A 58 6.94 19.04 11.46
CA THR A 58 7.41 18.59 10.13
C THR A 58 8.85 18.98 9.83
N TRP A 59 9.17 20.26 9.97
CA TRP A 59 10.38 20.85 9.39
C TRP A 59 11.47 21.09 10.42
N ASP A 60 11.08 21.43 11.65
CA ASP A 60 12.04 21.70 12.72
C ASP A 60 11.47 21.31 14.10
N PRO A 61 11.47 20.01 14.43
CA PRO A 61 11.00 19.51 15.73
C PRO A 61 11.81 19.99 16.93
N LYS A 62 13.01 20.56 16.70
CA LYS A 62 13.91 21.05 17.76
C LYS A 62 14.01 20.06 18.93
N PRO A 63 14.44 18.81 18.70
CA PRO A 63 14.43 17.78 19.73
C PRO A 63 15.23 18.17 21.00
N GLU A 64 16.25 19.00 20.83
CA GLU A 64 17.13 19.50 21.90
C GLU A 64 16.60 20.77 22.61
N ALA A 65 15.51 21.37 22.14
CA ALA A 65 14.95 22.55 22.80
C ALA A 65 14.20 22.17 24.10
N PRO A 66 13.98 23.14 25.02
CA PRO A 66 13.17 22.94 26.22
C PRO A 66 11.77 22.41 25.87
N LEU A 67 11.19 21.62 26.78
CA LEU A 67 9.89 20.96 26.58
C LEU A 67 8.78 21.90 26.08
N ASP A 68 8.78 23.16 26.52
CA ASP A 68 7.77 24.15 26.15
C ASP A 68 7.87 24.63 24.69
N HIS A 69 9.00 24.39 24.02
CA HIS A 69 9.34 24.95 22.69
C HIS A 69 9.72 23.90 21.64
N ARG A 70 9.59 22.61 21.97
CA ARG A 70 9.83 21.50 21.05
C ARG A 70 8.55 20.74 20.77
N THR A 71 8.54 19.98 19.68
CA THR A 71 7.44 19.04 19.43
C THR A 71 7.32 18.04 20.59
N PRO A 72 6.10 17.60 20.94
CA PRO A 72 5.91 16.52 21.92
C PRO A 72 6.35 15.15 21.37
N TYR A 73 6.58 15.03 20.06
CA TYR A 73 6.88 13.77 19.39
C TYR A 73 8.39 13.54 19.26
N ALA A 74 8.85 12.34 19.64
CA ALA A 74 10.24 11.96 19.41
C ALA A 74 10.46 11.54 17.94
N PRO A 75 11.55 11.99 17.29
CA PRO A 75 11.86 11.55 15.93
C PRO A 75 12.19 10.05 15.89
N ILE A 76 11.89 9.40 14.77
CA ILE A 76 12.11 7.96 14.56
C ILE A 76 13.16 7.74 13.46
N ALA A 77 14.12 6.86 13.71
CA ALA A 77 15.18 6.59 12.74
C ALA A 77 14.61 6.20 11.36
N THR A 78 14.93 7.01 10.34
CA THR A 78 14.56 6.72 8.96
C THR A 78 15.52 5.72 8.33
N ARG A 79 15.12 5.12 7.20
CA ARG A 79 15.96 4.17 6.46
C ARG A 79 17.16 4.84 5.77
N VAL A 80 17.13 6.16 5.60
CA VAL A 80 18.19 6.92 4.93
C VAL A 80 19.26 7.30 5.98
N PRO A 81 20.53 6.92 5.78
CA PRO A 81 21.60 7.27 6.71
C PRO A 81 21.78 8.79 6.83
N GLY A 82 21.96 9.28 8.05
CA GLY A 82 22.16 10.72 8.32
C GLY A 82 20.86 11.52 8.48
N THR A 83 19.69 10.94 8.24
CA THR A 83 18.39 11.54 8.54
C THR A 83 17.73 10.86 9.73
N ARG A 84 17.27 11.65 10.69
CA ARG A 84 16.43 11.20 11.81
C ARG A 84 14.96 11.35 11.49
#